data_AF-A0A7W1HQR3-F1
#
_entry.id   AF-A0A7W1HQR3-F1
#
_cell.length_a   1.000
_cell.length_b   1.000
_cell.length_c   1.000
_cell.angle_alpha   90.00
_cell.angle_beta   90.00
_cell.angle_gamma   90.00
#
_symmetry.space_group_name_H-M   'P 1'
#
loop_
_entity.id
_entity.type
_entity.pdbx_description
1 polymer ?
#
loop_
_entity_poly.entity_id
_entity_poly.type
_entity_poly.pdbx_seq_one_letter_code
_entity_poly.pdbx_strand_id
1 'polypeptide(L)' 'MKAGHPGAPDLGDLVIVLLASTLAGLRDRLAHDGFDPAAELVGDLVEMADDYLTAVAD' A
#
# COMPACT_ATOMS: atom_id res chain seq x y z
N MET A 1 4.11 7.81 22.43
CA MET A 1 3.80 6.68 21.52
C MET A 1 4.90 5.67 21.71
N LYS A 2 4.63 4.51 22.31
CA LYS A 2 5.67 3.49 22.55
C LYS A 2 5.97 2.82 21.21
N ALA A 3 7.25 2.81 20.84
CA ALA A 3 7.76 1.97 19.76
C ALA A 3 7.29 0.53 19.97
N GLY A 4 6.64 -0.04 18.96
CA GLY A 4 6.21 -1.43 18.93
C GLY A 4 7.39 -2.37 19.16
N HIS A 5 7.08 -3.59 19.62
CA HIS A 5 8.07 -4.65 19.75
C HIS A 5 8.69 -4.93 18.36
N PRO A 6 10.02 -5.08 18.24
CA PRO A 6 10.61 -5.52 16.98
C PRO A 6 10.12 -6.95 16.70
N GLY A 7 9.19 -7.09 15.75
CA GLY A 7 8.69 -8.39 15.27
C GLY A 7 7.20 -8.69 15.46
N ALA A 8 6.39 -7.77 15.98
CA ALA A 8 4.93 -7.94 15.99
C ALA A 8 4.28 -6.86 15.12
N PRO A 9 3.38 -7.22 14.18
CA PRO A 9 2.65 -6.25 13.39
C PRO A 9 1.95 -5.23 14.28
N ASP A 10 2.09 -3.96 13.98
CA ASP A 10 1.46 -2.87 14.72
C ASP A 10 0.30 -2.23 13.94
N LEU A 11 -0.34 -1.23 14.55
CA LEU A 11 -1.47 -0.53 13.94
C LEU A 11 -1.06 0.24 12.67
N GLY A 12 0.19 0.72 12.61
CA GLY A 12 0.77 1.35 11.43
C GLY A 12 0.83 0.37 10.26
N ASP A 13 1.30 -0.85 10.49
CA ASP A 13 1.36 -1.90 9.46
C ASP A 13 -0.04 -2.19 8.89
N LEU A 14 -1.04 -2.31 9.77
CA LEU A 14 -2.44 -2.48 9.35
C LEU A 14 -2.94 -1.30 8.50
N VAL A 15 -2.59 -0.07 8.88
CA VAL A 15 -2.95 1.13 8.10
C VAL A 15 -2.32 1.08 6.71
N ILE A 16 -1.07 0.65 6.58
CA ILE A 16 -0.41 0.52 5.28
C ILE A 16 -1.05 -0.59 4.43
N VAL A 17 -1.43 -1.73 5.00
CA VAL A 17 -2.18 -2.79 4.27
C VAL A 17 -3.50 -2.25 3.71
N LEU A 18 -4.26 -1.50 4.53
CA LEU A 18 -5.53 -0.90 4.10
C LEU A 18 -5.32 0.16 3.03
N LEU A 19 -4.26 0.95 3.14
CA LEU A 19 -3.87 1.94 2.15
C LEU A 19 -3.51 1.27 0.82
N ALA A 20 -2.62 0.27 0.83
CA ALA A 20 -2.22 -0.49 -0.35
C ALA A 20 -3.44 -1.10 -1.06
N SER A 21 -4.35 -1.73 -0.30
CA SER A 21 -5.59 -2.30 -0.83
C SER A 21 -6.51 -1.24 -1.46
N THR A 22 -6.61 -0.06 -0.84
CA THR A 22 -7.41 1.06 -1.35
C THR A 22 -6.82 1.63 -2.64
N LEU A 23 -5.49 1.78 -2.68
CA LEU A 23 -4.76 2.25 -3.86
C LEU A 23 -4.87 1.25 -5.02
N ALA A 24 -4.77 -0.05 -4.75
CA ALA A 24 -4.97 -1.08 -5.77
C ALA A 24 -6.38 -0.99 -6.38
N GLY A 25 -7.42 -0.83 -5.55
CA GLY A 25 -8.79 -0.61 -6.04
C GLY A 25 -8.94 0.68 -6.85
N LEU A 26 -8.25 1.76 -6.46
CA LEU A 26 -8.25 3.02 -7.21
C LEU A 26 -7.54 2.87 -8.57
N ARG A 27 -6.37 2.22 -8.60
CA ARG A 27 -5.66 1.90 -9.85
C ARG A 27 -6.56 1.14 -10.81
N ASP A 28 -7.17 0.06 -10.32
CA ASP A 28 -8.03 -0.80 -11.13
C ASP A 28 -9.23 -0.02 -11.67
N ARG A 29 -9.80 0.88 -10.86
CA ARG A 29 -10.89 1.77 -11.29
C ARG A 29 -10.44 2.78 -12.34
N LEU A 30 -9.27 3.40 -12.17
CA LEU A 30 -8.71 4.35 -13.12
C LEU A 30 -8.42 3.67 -14.47
N ALA A 31 -7.82 2.49 -14.46
CA ALA A 31 -7.58 1.70 -15.67
C ALA A 31 -8.91 1.31 -16.35
N HIS A 32 -9.91 0.87 -15.57
CA HIS A 32 -11.23 0.57 -16.11
C HIS A 32 -11.91 1.78 -16.76
N ASP A 33 -11.74 2.97 -16.18
CA ASP A 33 -12.31 4.22 -16.68
C ASP A 33 -11.46 4.86 -17.80
N GLY A 34 -10.33 4.24 -18.22
CA GLY A 34 -9.47 4.69 -19.32
C GLY A 34 -8.45 5.77 -18.95
N PHE A 35 -8.17 5.96 -17.65
CA PHE A 35 -7.19 6.91 -17.13
C PHE A 35 -5.82 6.26 -16.90
N ASP A 36 -5.24 5.65 -17.94
CA ASP A 36 -4.02 4.84 -17.83
C ASP A 36 -2.83 5.54 -17.14
N PRO A 37 -2.47 6.80 -17.45
CA PRO A 37 -1.34 7.45 -16.78
C PRO A 37 -1.55 7.66 -15.28
N ALA A 38 -2.80 7.87 -14.86
CA ALA A 38 -3.14 7.99 -13.45
C ALA A 38 -3.13 6.61 -12.77
N ALA A 39 -3.57 5.57 -13.48
CA ALA A 39 -3.49 4.19 -12.99
C ALA A 39 -2.03 3.76 -12.78
N GLU A 40 -1.13 4.03 -13.74
CA GLU A 40 0.31 3.75 -13.60
C GLU A 40 0.90 4.42 -12.35
N LEU A 41 0.65 5.72 -12.16
CA LEU A 41 1.14 6.44 -10.99
C LEU A 41 0.59 5.89 -9.67
N VAL A 42 -0.66 5.45 -9.63
CA VAL A 42 -1.21 4.78 -8.44
C VAL A 42 -0.59 3.39 -8.25
N GLY A 43 -0.26 2.69 -9.33
CA GLY A 43 0.49 1.44 -9.31
C GLY A 43 1.84 1.58 -8.59
N ASP A 44 2.61 2.62 -8.92
CA ASP A 44 3.89 2.91 -8.24
C ASP A 44 3.72 3.10 -6.73
N LEU A 45 2.61 3.71 -6.30
CA LEU A 45 2.31 3.89 -4.87
C LEU A 45 1.91 2.58 -4.19
N VAL A 46 1.24 1.67 -4.90
CA VAL A 46 0.95 0.31 -4.39
C VAL A 46 2.25 -0.47 -4.20
N GLU A 47 3.14 -0.45 -5.19
CA GLU A 47 4.45 -1.11 -5.11
C GLU A 47 5.26 -0.57 -3.92
N MET A 48 5.30 0.75 -3.73
CA MET A 48 5.98 1.35 -2.59
C MET A 48 5.40 0.90 -1.23
N ALA A 49 4.08 0.72 -1.14
CA ALA A 49 3.43 0.24 0.08
C ALA A 49 3.71 -1.24 0.34
N ASP A 50 3.70 -2.07 -0.71
CA ASP A 50 4.01 -3.51 -0.63
C ASP A 50 5.48 -3.74 -0.26
N ASP A 51 6.40 -2.94 -0.80
CA ASP A 51 7.82 -2.98 -0.44
C ASP A 51 8.04 -2.66 1.05
N TYR A 52 7.32 -1.65 1.58
CA TYR A 52 7.33 -1.35 3.00
C TYR A 52 6.83 -2.53 3.84
N LEU A 53 5.70 -3.12 3.46
CA LEU A 53 5.10 -4.26 4.16
C LEU A 53 6.02 -5.49 4.15
N THR A 54 6.74 -5.70 3.05
CA THR A 54 7.75 -6.75 2.94
C THR A 54 8.91 -6.50 3.89
N ALA A 55 9.42 -5.26 3.92
CA ALA A 55 10.55 -4.89 4.78
C ALA A 55 10.24 -4.96 6.29
N VAL A 56 8.98 -4.81 6.71
CA VAL A 56 8.58 -4.95 8.12
C VAL A 56 8.19 -6.39 8.51
N ALA A 57 7.97 -7.26 7.52
CA ALA A 57 7.65 -8.67 7.75
C ALA A 57 8.91 -9.55 7.95
N ASP A 58 10.06 -9.11 7.45
CA ASP A 58 11.39 -9.72 7.60
C ASP A 58 12.04 -9.42 8.97
#